data_AF-A0A1H1SFN8-F1
#
_entry.id   AF-A0A1H1SFN8-F1
#
_cell.length_a   1.000
_cell.length_b   1.000
_cell.length_c   1.000
_cell.angle_alpha   90.00
_cell.angle_beta   90.00
_cell.angle_gamma   90.00
#
_symmetry.space_group_name_H-M   'P 1'
#
loop_
_entity.id
_entity.type
_entity.pdbx_description
1 polymer ?
#
loop_
_entity_poly.entity_id
_entity_poly.type
_entity_poly.pdbx_seq_one_letter_code
_entity_poly.pdbx_strand_id
1 'polypeptide(L)'
;MFERYLDRNVNVEAVAAPEVGSTIGALEQALRDPEDRRPIPLYVNALRELRKGSQAINGHGDEIRFSHTAHARLRAVAAELDLSASHYHFDTSGSPLIVRESTGEHVISPTHFENGAYFSHPHADHQLEHSIADLPKIQVGKYVRLGRNAAINAGGDVYVGDAVWLSPGSQLLRQDHDPYGRPSVGSRTVAMTRLPAVRLCDYAWVGREAIVGWNADYLGKSSIVGLRSVVNSWVGDYSIVGDQGKVLQYLPYKAWLMERFQPAVEQTLQISDWAAVNSDWLTTYRDNPLQSVYTSTGVNALFANLSSVLLIGPQAAQLAPYFREHSTDIISHSREHFAALLQWAQDNGQRRLRVRGDLSATALPFISGGHYHYRRKLGYGVVIIGSSDSTEPATVLAEGLRVCAPGGVVLYPLSDLEASQDLSGDWQRLPDIRLNEQDFAVLQKA
;
A
#
# COMPACT_ATOMS: atom_id res chain seq x y z
N MET A 1 4.33 34.86 -30.87
CA MET A 1 3.53 34.34 -29.74
C MET A 1 3.89 32.91 -29.36
N PHE A 2 4.13 32.01 -30.33
CA PHE A 2 4.52 30.62 -30.05
C PHE A 2 5.89 30.49 -29.36
N GLU A 3 6.89 31.25 -29.78
CA GLU A 3 8.27 31.20 -29.23
C GLU A 3 8.35 31.44 -27.72
N ARG A 4 7.40 32.16 -27.12
CA ARG A 4 7.34 32.36 -25.66
C ARG A 4 7.01 31.09 -24.88
N TYR A 5 6.49 30.07 -25.56
CA TYR A 5 6.17 28.75 -24.99
C TYR A 5 7.30 27.74 -25.19
N LEU A 6 8.34 28.08 -25.96
CA LEU A 6 9.50 27.22 -26.15
C LEU A 6 10.47 27.43 -24.99
N ASP A 7 10.76 26.37 -24.25
CA ASP A 7 11.83 26.37 -23.27
C ASP A 7 13.17 26.23 -24.00
N ARG A 8 14.00 27.28 -23.96
CA ARG A 8 15.31 27.31 -24.62
C ARG A 8 16.31 26.31 -24.02
N ASN A 9 16.01 25.74 -22.86
CA ASN A 9 16.80 24.68 -22.24
C ASN A 9 16.39 23.28 -22.72
N VAL A 10 15.27 23.14 -23.44
CA VAL A 10 14.82 21.86 -24.00
C VAL A 10 15.26 21.77 -25.45
N ASN A 11 16.28 20.95 -25.69
CA ASN A 11 16.79 20.67 -27.02
C ASN A 11 16.17 19.37 -27.55
N VAL A 12 15.75 19.39 -28.82
CA VAL A 12 15.25 18.21 -29.53
C VAL A 12 16.11 18.04 -30.77
N GLU A 13 16.85 16.93 -30.82
CA GLU A 13 17.70 16.57 -31.95
C GLU A 13 17.23 15.25 -32.55
N ALA A 14 17.16 15.21 -33.88
CA ALA A 14 16.86 13.98 -34.60
C ALA A 14 18.11 13.10 -34.64
N VAL A 15 18.03 11.90 -34.07
CA VAL A 15 19.10 10.90 -34.10
C VAL A 15 18.76 9.85 -35.15
N ALA A 16 19.74 9.43 -35.96
CA ALA A 16 19.58 8.35 -36.92
C ALA A 16 19.25 7.03 -36.21
N ALA A 17 18.53 6.14 -36.90
CA ALA A 17 18.30 4.79 -36.37
C ALA A 17 19.65 4.09 -36.12
N PRO A 18 19.84 3.44 -34.97
CA PRO A 18 21.09 2.77 -34.65
C PRO A 18 21.31 1.60 -35.59
N GLU A 19 22.56 1.43 -36.07
CA GLU A 19 22.97 0.17 -36.67
C GLU A 19 22.79 -1.00 -35.69
N VAL A 20 22.66 -2.21 -36.21
CA VAL A 20 22.51 -3.41 -35.38
C VAL A 20 23.68 -3.51 -34.41
N GLY A 21 23.37 -3.45 -33.11
CA GLY A 21 24.36 -3.53 -32.05
C GLY A 21 24.89 -2.19 -31.53
N SER A 22 24.50 -1.04 -32.08
CA SER A 22 24.75 0.25 -31.43
C SER A 22 23.66 0.61 -30.40
N THR A 23 23.92 1.63 -29.59
CA THR A 23 23.04 2.12 -28.52
C THR A 23 22.67 3.56 -28.77
N ILE A 24 21.43 3.95 -28.49
CA ILE A 24 20.97 5.34 -28.70
C ILE A 24 21.07 6.15 -27.40
N GLY A 25 20.63 5.58 -26.28
CA GLY A 25 20.42 6.31 -25.03
C GLY A 25 21.48 6.02 -23.97
N ALA A 26 21.69 6.98 -23.06
CA ALA A 26 22.64 6.87 -21.95
C ALA A 26 22.37 5.65 -21.06
N LEU A 27 21.10 5.32 -20.79
CA LEU A 27 20.75 4.10 -20.05
C LEU A 27 21.18 2.84 -20.81
N GLU A 28 20.96 2.78 -22.11
CA GLU A 28 21.32 1.59 -22.89
C GLU A 28 22.84 1.39 -22.94
N GLN A 29 23.60 2.48 -23.05
CA GLN A 29 25.06 2.49 -22.95
C GLN A 29 25.50 1.97 -21.57
N ALA A 30 24.94 2.55 -20.49
CA ALA A 30 25.22 2.15 -19.12
C ALA A 30 24.94 0.67 -18.86
N LEU A 31 23.83 0.15 -19.37
CA LEU A 31 23.44 -1.25 -19.19
C LEU A 31 24.33 -2.23 -19.98
N ARG A 32 25.07 -1.76 -20.99
CA ARG A 32 26.00 -2.57 -21.78
C ARG A 32 27.46 -2.42 -21.37
N ASP A 33 27.79 -1.36 -20.65
CA ASP A 33 29.13 -1.11 -20.15
C ASP A 33 29.38 -1.95 -18.88
N PRO A 34 30.25 -2.97 -18.91
CA PRO A 34 30.55 -3.79 -17.74
C PRO A 34 31.29 -3.03 -16.64
N GLU A 35 31.85 -1.85 -16.95
CA GLU A 35 32.54 -0.99 -16.00
C GLU A 35 31.63 0.07 -15.37
N ASP A 36 30.36 0.19 -15.82
CA ASP A 36 29.42 1.13 -15.21
C ASP A 36 28.96 0.62 -13.84
N ARG A 37 29.44 1.30 -12.79
CA ARG A 37 29.14 0.99 -11.38
C ARG A 37 28.04 1.87 -10.79
N ARG A 38 27.30 2.62 -11.60
CA ARG A 38 26.23 3.48 -11.07
C ARG A 38 25.12 2.64 -10.46
N PRO A 39 24.48 3.09 -9.37
CA PRO A 39 23.51 2.29 -8.62
C PRO A 39 22.31 1.83 -9.49
N ILE A 40 21.72 2.73 -10.27
CA ILE A 40 20.53 2.43 -11.07
C ILE A 40 20.82 1.45 -12.21
N PRO A 41 21.85 1.64 -13.07
CA PRO A 41 22.21 0.65 -14.09
C PRO A 41 22.46 -0.76 -13.53
N LEU A 42 23.19 -0.89 -12.42
CA LEU A 42 23.44 -2.19 -11.77
C LEU A 42 22.15 -2.87 -11.31
N TYR A 43 21.29 -2.13 -10.62
CA TYR A 43 19.99 -2.63 -10.16
C TYR A 43 19.08 -3.04 -11.32
N VAL A 44 18.96 -2.20 -12.35
CA VAL A 44 18.12 -2.45 -13.53
C VAL A 44 18.62 -3.67 -14.31
N ASN A 45 19.93 -3.82 -14.48
CA ASN A 45 20.51 -4.99 -15.14
C ASN A 45 20.18 -6.28 -14.40
N ALA A 46 20.32 -6.30 -13.06
CA ALA A 46 19.92 -7.45 -12.26
C ALA A 46 18.44 -7.81 -12.44
N LEU A 47 17.53 -6.82 -12.43
CA LEU A 47 16.11 -7.07 -12.67
C LEU A 47 15.83 -7.60 -14.09
N ARG A 48 16.53 -7.10 -15.12
CA ARG A 48 16.41 -7.58 -16.50
C ARG A 48 16.87 -9.02 -16.66
N GLU A 49 18.00 -9.36 -16.05
CA GLU A 49 18.52 -10.73 -16.00
C GLU A 49 17.52 -11.68 -15.34
N LEU A 50 17.00 -11.30 -14.18
CA LEU A 50 15.99 -12.10 -13.46
C LEU A 50 14.71 -12.26 -14.28
N ARG A 51 14.21 -11.18 -14.90
CA ARG A 51 13.04 -11.26 -15.79
C ARG A 51 13.26 -12.21 -16.96
N LYS A 52 14.46 -12.24 -17.55
CA LYS A 52 14.81 -13.20 -18.62
C LYS A 52 14.88 -14.63 -18.06
N GLY A 53 15.50 -14.81 -16.90
CA GLY A 53 15.61 -16.10 -16.23
C GLY A 53 14.27 -16.70 -15.85
N SER A 54 13.30 -15.89 -15.41
CA SER A 54 11.97 -16.40 -15.02
C SER A 54 11.16 -16.98 -16.18
N GLN A 55 11.49 -16.62 -17.43
CA GLN A 55 10.87 -17.21 -18.62
C GLN A 55 11.23 -18.70 -18.83
N ALA A 56 12.32 -19.16 -18.21
CA ALA A 56 12.81 -20.54 -18.35
C ALA A 56 12.25 -21.50 -17.27
N ILE A 57 11.42 -21.02 -16.34
CA ILE A 57 10.82 -21.83 -15.26
C ILE A 57 9.75 -22.75 -15.84
N ASN A 58 9.84 -24.06 -15.61
CA ASN A 58 8.91 -25.06 -16.16
C ASN A 58 8.13 -25.88 -15.12
N GLY A 59 8.45 -25.80 -13.83
CA GLY A 59 7.69 -26.48 -12.77
C GLY A 59 8.20 -26.17 -11.36
N HIS A 60 7.58 -26.76 -10.34
CA HIS A 60 7.80 -26.39 -8.92
C HIS A 60 9.25 -26.38 -8.45
N GLY A 61 10.06 -27.34 -8.92
CA GLY A 61 11.49 -27.36 -8.60
C GLY A 61 12.24 -26.14 -9.14
N ASP A 62 11.90 -25.67 -10.35
CA ASP A 62 12.46 -24.45 -10.93
C ASP A 62 11.93 -23.21 -10.20
N GLU A 63 10.64 -23.18 -9.85
CA GLU A 63 9.99 -22.05 -9.17
C GLU A 63 10.67 -21.74 -7.83
N ILE A 64 10.99 -22.78 -7.06
CA ILE A 64 11.71 -22.68 -5.78
C ILE A 64 13.19 -22.32 -6.02
N ARG A 65 13.88 -22.99 -6.95
CA ARG A 65 15.28 -22.66 -7.24
C ARG A 65 15.45 -21.21 -7.69
N PHE A 66 14.53 -20.72 -8.51
CA PHE A 66 14.58 -19.37 -9.03
C PHE A 66 14.43 -18.32 -7.94
N SER A 67 13.65 -18.56 -6.87
CA SER A 67 13.57 -17.60 -5.76
C SER A 67 14.91 -17.45 -5.03
N HIS A 68 15.67 -18.54 -4.85
CA HIS A 68 17.04 -18.49 -4.35
C HIS A 68 17.98 -17.75 -5.32
N THR A 69 17.85 -17.97 -6.65
CA THR A 69 18.61 -17.23 -7.66
C THR A 69 18.32 -15.74 -7.61
N ALA A 70 17.04 -15.35 -7.51
CA ALA A 70 16.62 -13.95 -7.42
C ALA A 70 17.14 -13.29 -6.14
N HIS A 71 17.03 -13.98 -5.01
CA HIS A 71 17.57 -13.51 -3.74
C HIS A 71 19.09 -13.30 -3.81
N ALA A 72 19.83 -14.30 -4.29
CA ALA A 72 21.29 -14.24 -4.40
C ALA A 72 21.74 -13.13 -5.36
N ARG A 73 21.06 -12.95 -6.49
CA ARG A 73 21.43 -11.91 -7.47
C ARG A 73 21.23 -10.51 -6.91
N LEU A 74 20.08 -10.23 -6.27
CA LEU A 74 19.84 -8.92 -5.67
C LEU A 74 20.76 -8.68 -4.47
N ARG A 75 21.07 -9.70 -3.67
CA ARG A 75 22.08 -9.58 -2.61
C ARG A 75 23.48 -9.28 -3.14
N ALA A 76 23.86 -9.82 -4.29
CA ALA A 76 25.12 -9.50 -4.93
C ALA A 76 25.18 -8.01 -5.33
N VAL A 77 24.08 -7.46 -5.87
CA VAL A 77 23.96 -6.02 -6.14
C VAL A 77 24.09 -5.20 -4.86
N ALA A 78 23.41 -5.61 -3.78
CA ALA A 78 23.53 -4.93 -2.49
C ALA A 78 24.99 -4.93 -1.98
N ALA A 79 25.68 -6.06 -2.06
CA ALA A 79 27.08 -6.16 -1.63
C ALA A 79 28.02 -5.30 -2.50
N GLU A 80 27.80 -5.27 -3.82
CA GLU A 80 28.57 -4.42 -4.75
C GLU A 80 28.41 -2.93 -4.46
N LEU A 81 27.23 -2.52 -3.95
CA LEU A 81 26.90 -1.14 -3.61
C LEU A 81 27.05 -0.81 -2.12
N ASP A 82 27.65 -1.69 -1.32
CA ASP A 82 27.78 -1.55 0.14
C ASP A 82 26.45 -1.23 0.86
N LEU A 83 25.36 -1.80 0.36
CA LEU A 83 24.04 -1.71 0.98
C LEU A 83 23.91 -2.73 2.11
N SER A 84 23.03 -2.42 3.08
CA SER A 84 22.63 -3.39 4.12
C SER A 84 22.24 -4.73 3.49
N ALA A 85 22.62 -5.84 4.14
CA ALA A 85 22.23 -7.18 3.73
C ALA A 85 20.70 -7.38 3.70
N SER A 86 19.95 -6.53 4.43
CA SER A 86 18.50 -6.50 4.43
C SER A 86 17.90 -5.58 3.38
N HIS A 87 18.66 -4.88 2.53
CA HIS A 87 18.10 -3.94 1.55
C HIS A 87 17.26 -4.66 0.47
N TYR A 88 17.77 -5.80 0.00
CA TYR A 88 17.03 -6.75 -0.82
C TYR A 88 16.94 -8.09 -0.10
N HIS A 89 15.73 -8.49 0.31
CA HIS A 89 15.51 -9.69 1.10
C HIS A 89 14.30 -10.47 0.64
N PHE A 90 14.51 -11.73 0.27
CA PHE A 90 13.45 -12.68 -0.05
C PHE A 90 13.58 -13.81 0.95
N ASP A 91 12.58 -14.01 1.80
CA ASP A 91 12.56 -15.12 2.73
C ASP A 91 12.22 -16.40 1.98
N THR A 92 13.27 -17.10 1.58
CA THR A 92 13.20 -18.39 0.87
C THR A 92 13.28 -19.57 1.84
N SER A 93 13.16 -19.33 3.15
CA SER A 93 13.08 -20.39 4.14
C SER A 93 11.72 -21.08 4.13
N GLY A 94 11.63 -22.19 4.85
CA GLY A 94 10.45 -23.06 4.85
C GLY A 94 10.68 -24.31 4.00
N SER A 95 9.77 -25.27 4.14
CA SER A 95 9.75 -26.49 3.36
C SER A 95 8.50 -26.52 2.50
N PRO A 96 8.51 -27.18 1.33
CA PRO A 96 7.27 -27.47 0.61
C PRO A 96 6.28 -28.16 1.54
N LEU A 97 5.07 -27.61 1.65
CA LEU A 97 4.01 -28.16 2.48
C LEU A 97 3.05 -28.94 1.60
N ILE A 98 2.54 -30.05 2.12
CA ILE A 98 1.48 -30.82 1.49
C ILE A 98 0.21 -30.62 2.31
N VAL A 99 -0.78 -29.96 1.70
CA VAL A 99 -2.11 -29.77 2.28
C VAL A 99 -3.03 -30.81 1.67
N ARG A 100 -3.59 -31.69 2.51
CA ARG A 100 -4.56 -32.71 2.10
C ARG A 100 -5.93 -32.30 2.57
N GLU A 101 -6.81 -32.04 1.61
CA GLU A 101 -8.22 -31.80 1.84
C GLU A 101 -9.03 -33.03 1.42
N SER A 102 -10.32 -33.03 1.75
CA SER A 102 -11.24 -34.12 1.34
C SER A 102 -11.33 -34.30 -0.18
N THR A 103 -10.99 -33.27 -0.96
CA THR A 103 -11.11 -33.25 -2.42
C THR A 103 -9.78 -33.37 -3.16
N GLY A 104 -8.63 -33.40 -2.46
CA GLY A 104 -7.34 -33.50 -3.13
C GLY A 104 -6.14 -33.14 -2.27
N GLU A 105 -4.97 -33.18 -2.91
CA GLU A 105 -3.69 -32.81 -2.33
C GLU A 105 -3.14 -31.59 -3.07
N HIS A 106 -2.69 -30.59 -2.32
CA HIS A 106 -2.09 -29.37 -2.83
C HIS A 106 -0.71 -29.17 -2.24
N VAL A 107 0.26 -28.84 -3.10
CA VAL A 107 1.60 -28.45 -2.66
C VAL A 107 1.64 -26.94 -2.50
N ILE A 108 2.03 -26.49 -1.32
CA ILE A 108 2.37 -25.09 -1.04
C ILE A 108 3.89 -24.99 -1.00
N SER A 109 4.47 -24.49 -2.08
CA SER A 109 5.91 -24.21 -2.13
C SER A 109 6.28 -23.07 -1.18
N PRO A 110 7.52 -23.03 -0.65
CA PRO A 110 8.07 -21.81 -0.05
C PRO A 110 8.06 -20.67 -1.06
N THR A 111 8.52 -19.47 -0.67
CA THR A 111 8.51 -18.30 -1.56
C THR A 111 9.07 -18.63 -2.94
N HIS A 112 8.26 -18.45 -3.98
CA HIS A 112 8.54 -18.94 -5.33
C HIS A 112 7.98 -18.04 -6.43
N PHE A 113 8.53 -18.19 -7.62
CA PHE A 113 8.15 -17.46 -8.83
C PHE A 113 7.69 -18.46 -9.87
N GLU A 114 6.50 -18.27 -10.41
CA GLU A 114 6.05 -19.00 -11.59
C GLU A 114 6.64 -18.42 -12.87
N ASN A 115 6.46 -19.15 -13.97
CA ASN A 115 6.93 -18.77 -15.29
C ASN A 115 6.61 -17.31 -15.64
N GLY A 116 7.66 -16.55 -15.94
CA GLY A 116 7.56 -15.17 -16.36
C GLY A 116 7.12 -14.17 -15.27
N ALA A 117 7.05 -14.54 -13.99
CA ALA A 117 6.89 -13.57 -12.91
C ALA A 117 8.16 -12.70 -12.76
N TYR A 118 8.03 -11.39 -12.50
CA TYR A 118 9.19 -10.50 -12.41
C TYR A 118 8.97 -9.20 -11.61
N PHE A 119 10.09 -8.64 -11.16
CA PHE A 119 10.21 -7.24 -10.74
C PHE A 119 10.81 -6.41 -11.88
N SER A 120 10.43 -5.14 -11.99
CA SER A 120 10.99 -4.21 -12.98
C SER A 120 11.13 -2.80 -12.42
N HIS A 121 12.10 -2.04 -12.91
CA HIS A 121 12.26 -0.63 -12.56
C HIS A 121 11.82 0.24 -13.75
N PRO A 122 10.71 0.98 -13.65
CA PRO A 122 10.23 1.83 -14.73
C PRO A 122 11.11 3.09 -14.87
N HIS A 123 11.28 3.59 -16.10
CA HIS A 123 11.86 4.92 -16.38
C HIS A 123 13.26 5.21 -15.76
N ALA A 124 14.10 4.17 -15.66
CA ALA A 124 15.47 4.27 -15.16
C ALA A 124 16.35 5.31 -15.88
N ASP A 125 16.00 5.68 -17.11
CA ASP A 125 16.70 6.66 -17.93
C ASP A 125 16.69 8.07 -17.32
N HIS A 126 15.70 8.38 -16.49
CA HIS A 126 15.59 9.65 -15.76
C HIS A 126 16.32 9.63 -14.41
N GLN A 127 16.91 8.49 -14.05
CA GLN A 127 17.39 8.23 -12.69
C GLN A 127 18.86 7.82 -12.66
N LEU A 128 19.58 7.92 -13.78
CA LEU A 128 20.98 7.48 -13.89
C LEU A 128 21.91 8.08 -12.82
N GLU A 129 21.60 9.29 -12.37
CA GLU A 129 22.39 10.04 -11.38
C GLU A 129 21.85 9.89 -9.94
N HIS A 130 20.86 9.01 -9.71
CA HIS A 130 20.37 8.71 -8.37
C HIS A 130 21.47 8.11 -7.50
N SER A 131 21.49 8.51 -6.24
CA SER A 131 22.45 7.99 -5.27
C SER A 131 22.06 6.59 -4.78
N ILE A 132 22.97 5.93 -4.07
CA ILE A 132 22.71 4.65 -3.40
C ILE A 132 21.53 4.76 -2.41
N ALA A 133 21.36 5.92 -1.77
CA ALA A 133 20.27 6.14 -0.81
C ALA A 133 18.89 6.21 -1.47
N ASP A 134 18.84 6.48 -2.78
CA ASP A 134 17.61 6.57 -3.57
C ASP A 134 17.21 5.23 -4.20
N LEU A 135 18.00 4.16 -3.97
CA LEU A 135 17.64 2.83 -4.45
C LEU A 135 16.45 2.26 -3.68
N PRO A 136 15.47 1.68 -4.40
CA PRO A 136 14.31 1.08 -3.76
C PRO A 136 14.70 -0.21 -3.04
N LYS A 137 14.09 -0.47 -1.90
CA LYS A 137 14.18 -1.74 -1.17
C LYS A 137 13.18 -2.76 -1.73
N ILE A 138 13.53 -4.04 -1.67
CA ILE A 138 12.57 -5.13 -1.94
C ILE A 138 12.61 -6.11 -0.77
N GLN A 139 11.48 -6.24 -0.07
CA GLN A 139 11.27 -7.18 1.03
C GLN A 139 10.14 -8.14 0.67
N VAL A 140 10.41 -9.45 0.72
CA VAL A 140 9.42 -10.50 0.44
C VAL A 140 9.47 -11.53 1.57
N GLY A 141 8.32 -11.78 2.19
CA GLY A 141 8.14 -12.73 3.28
C GLY A 141 8.15 -14.19 2.83
N LYS A 142 7.69 -15.08 3.72
CA LYS A 142 7.65 -16.54 3.54
C LYS A 142 6.41 -16.98 2.77
N TYR A 143 6.51 -18.11 2.07
CA TYR A 143 5.41 -18.73 1.33
C TYR A 143 4.69 -17.78 0.36
N VAL A 144 5.42 -16.80 -0.19
CA VAL A 144 4.86 -15.87 -1.18
C VAL A 144 4.82 -16.54 -2.56
N ARG A 145 3.68 -16.46 -3.22
CA ARG A 145 3.49 -16.95 -4.59
C ARG A 145 3.42 -15.78 -5.56
N LEU A 146 4.42 -15.66 -6.42
CA LEU A 146 4.35 -14.79 -7.60
C LEU A 146 3.91 -15.61 -8.81
N GLY A 147 2.62 -15.53 -9.12
CA GLY A 147 1.99 -16.32 -10.18
C GLY A 147 2.48 -15.97 -11.58
N ARG A 148 2.13 -16.82 -12.55
CA ARG A 148 2.64 -16.75 -13.93
C ARG A 148 2.43 -15.35 -14.52
N ASN A 149 3.49 -14.74 -15.05
CA ASN A 149 3.45 -13.38 -15.60
C ASN A 149 2.97 -12.29 -14.63
N ALA A 150 2.97 -12.53 -13.32
CA ALA A 150 2.75 -11.48 -12.34
C ALA A 150 3.93 -10.50 -12.37
N ALA A 151 3.62 -9.20 -12.28
CA ALA A 151 4.63 -8.15 -12.42
C ALA A 151 4.51 -7.11 -11.32
N ILE A 152 5.64 -6.70 -10.77
CA ILE A 152 5.72 -5.60 -9.79
C ILE A 152 6.71 -4.56 -10.31
N ASN A 153 6.25 -3.32 -10.48
CA ASN A 153 7.14 -2.19 -10.71
C ASN A 153 7.79 -1.79 -9.37
N ALA A 154 9.06 -2.14 -9.19
CA ALA A 154 9.89 -1.77 -8.05
C ALA A 154 10.65 -0.45 -8.33
N GLY A 155 9.90 0.60 -8.64
CA GLY A 155 10.43 1.97 -8.79
C GLY A 155 10.70 2.64 -7.44
N GLY A 156 9.82 2.37 -6.46
CA GLY A 156 10.00 2.69 -5.05
C GLY A 156 10.01 1.41 -4.21
N ASP A 157 10.09 1.56 -2.90
CA ASP A 157 10.15 0.44 -1.96
C ASP A 157 8.98 -0.55 -2.17
N VAL A 158 9.31 -1.84 -2.14
CA VAL A 158 8.33 -2.93 -2.21
C VAL A 158 8.43 -3.76 -0.95
N TYR A 159 7.30 -3.90 -0.25
CA TYR A 159 7.15 -4.83 0.84
C TYR A 159 6.03 -5.83 0.50
N VAL A 160 6.32 -7.10 0.65
CA VAL A 160 5.39 -8.23 0.54
C VAL A 160 5.51 -9.07 1.79
N GLY A 161 4.43 -9.18 2.56
CA GLY A 161 4.36 -9.97 3.78
C GLY A 161 4.32 -11.48 3.53
N ASP A 162 4.02 -12.24 4.58
CA ASP A 162 3.98 -13.70 4.52
C ASP A 162 2.71 -14.20 3.83
N ALA A 163 2.81 -15.35 3.15
CA ALA A 163 1.71 -16.04 2.49
C ALA A 163 0.90 -15.17 1.49
N VAL A 164 1.53 -14.15 0.91
CA VAL A 164 0.92 -13.30 -0.12
C VAL A 164 0.83 -14.06 -1.44
N TRP A 165 -0.28 -13.87 -2.14
CA TRP A 165 -0.48 -14.46 -3.46
C TRP A 165 -0.76 -13.40 -4.53
N LEU A 166 0.16 -13.28 -5.47
CA LEU A 166 -0.10 -12.61 -6.75
C LEU A 166 -0.53 -13.68 -7.76
N SER A 167 -1.78 -13.62 -8.21
CA SER A 167 -2.30 -14.59 -9.18
C SER A 167 -1.72 -14.36 -10.58
N PRO A 168 -1.88 -15.31 -11.51
CA PRO A 168 -1.38 -15.16 -12.87
C PRO A 168 -1.81 -13.83 -13.53
N GLY A 169 -0.85 -13.16 -14.14
CA GLY A 169 -1.03 -11.91 -14.89
C GLY A 169 -1.40 -10.69 -14.04
N SER A 170 -1.39 -10.77 -12.70
CA SER A 170 -1.65 -9.60 -11.86
C SER A 170 -0.50 -8.60 -11.92
N GLN A 171 -0.79 -7.30 -11.90
CA GLN A 171 0.22 -6.25 -12.07
C GLN A 171 0.13 -5.18 -10.98
N LEU A 172 1.27 -4.81 -10.42
CA LEU A 172 1.41 -3.67 -9.50
C LEU A 172 2.15 -2.55 -10.23
N LEU A 173 1.40 -1.59 -10.75
CA LEU A 173 1.91 -0.47 -11.52
C LEU A 173 2.26 0.68 -10.57
N ARG A 174 3.56 0.95 -10.39
CA ARG A 174 4.08 1.94 -9.43
C ARG A 174 4.72 3.14 -10.13
N GLN A 175 4.01 3.67 -11.12
CA GLN A 175 4.46 4.80 -11.94
C GLN A 175 3.31 5.76 -12.20
N ASP A 176 3.58 7.06 -12.06
CA ASP A 176 2.63 8.14 -12.33
C ASP A 176 3.25 9.22 -13.22
N HIS A 177 2.59 9.53 -14.34
CA HIS A 177 2.96 10.61 -15.27
C HIS A 177 2.02 11.80 -15.08
N ASP A 178 2.54 13.04 -15.04
CA ASP A 178 1.70 14.25 -15.02
C ASP A 178 0.86 14.34 -16.31
N PRO A 179 -0.47 14.18 -16.23
CA PRO A 179 -1.36 14.21 -17.38
C PRO A 179 -1.61 15.64 -17.90
N TYR A 180 -1.19 16.68 -17.17
CA TYR A 180 -1.37 18.09 -17.53
C TYR A 180 -0.10 18.78 -18.02
N GLY A 181 1.02 18.07 -18.04
CA GLY A 181 2.27 18.58 -18.54
C GLY A 181 2.30 18.56 -20.06
N ARG A 182 3.09 17.63 -20.59
CA ARG A 182 3.28 17.47 -22.03
C ARG A 182 2.22 16.51 -22.60
N PRO A 183 1.83 16.64 -23.89
CA PRO A 183 1.10 15.59 -24.60
C PRO A 183 1.87 14.26 -24.58
N SER A 184 1.18 13.13 -24.84
CA SER A 184 1.70 11.77 -24.65
C SER A 184 3.12 11.52 -25.17
N VAL A 185 3.49 12.09 -26.33
CA VAL A 185 4.84 11.99 -26.90
C VAL A 185 5.91 12.62 -26.00
N GLY A 186 5.59 13.78 -25.42
CA GLY A 186 6.46 14.48 -24.49
C GLY A 186 6.33 13.99 -23.04
N SER A 187 5.20 13.39 -22.63
CA SER A 187 5.04 12.85 -21.26
C SER A 187 6.06 11.75 -20.95
N ARG A 188 6.62 11.11 -21.99
CA ARG A 188 7.69 10.11 -21.91
C ARG A 188 9.08 10.71 -21.61
N THR A 189 9.24 12.02 -21.82
CA THR A 189 10.52 12.73 -21.62
C THR A 189 10.59 13.49 -20.30
N VAL A 190 9.48 13.59 -19.58
CA VAL A 190 9.45 14.27 -18.29
C VAL A 190 9.83 13.23 -17.24
N ALA A 191 10.76 13.60 -16.35
CA ALA A 191 11.04 12.83 -15.16
C ALA A 191 9.73 12.48 -14.46
N MET A 192 9.63 11.23 -14.00
CA MET A 192 8.41 10.74 -13.39
C MET A 192 7.96 11.67 -12.29
N THR A 193 6.66 11.91 -12.20
CA THR A 193 6.17 12.77 -11.12
C THR A 193 6.34 12.04 -9.79
N ARG A 194 6.13 10.70 -9.77
CA ARG A 194 6.27 9.82 -8.57
C ARG A 194 6.54 8.35 -8.91
N LEU A 195 7.37 7.69 -8.09
CA LEU A 195 7.54 6.22 -8.02
C LEU A 195 7.15 5.72 -6.62
N PRO A 196 5.85 5.57 -6.34
CA PRO A 196 5.38 5.32 -4.97
C PRO A 196 5.67 3.90 -4.50
N ALA A 197 6.10 3.76 -3.25
CA ALA A 197 6.26 2.47 -2.59
C ALA A 197 4.92 1.70 -2.47
N VAL A 198 4.99 0.39 -2.29
CA VAL A 198 3.81 -0.48 -2.11
C VAL A 198 4.02 -1.51 -1.00
N ARG A 199 2.99 -1.70 -0.18
CA ARG A 199 2.94 -2.67 0.92
C ARG A 199 1.81 -3.66 0.68
N LEU A 200 2.15 -4.93 0.54
CA LEU A 200 1.22 -6.07 0.55
C LEU A 200 1.39 -6.76 1.90
N CYS A 201 0.38 -6.67 2.76
CA CYS A 201 0.41 -7.29 4.08
C CYS A 201 0.18 -8.80 4.02
N ASP A 202 0.45 -9.48 5.14
CA ASP A 202 0.37 -10.93 5.22
C ASP A 202 -0.98 -11.46 4.72
N TYR A 203 -0.93 -12.59 4.00
CA TYR A 203 -2.10 -13.27 3.44
C TYR A 203 -2.91 -12.43 2.43
N ALA A 204 -2.40 -11.29 1.96
CA ALA A 204 -3.04 -10.53 0.90
C ALA A 204 -3.06 -11.32 -0.41
N TRP A 205 -4.14 -11.18 -1.18
CA TRP A 205 -4.33 -11.87 -2.45
C TRP A 205 -4.69 -10.88 -3.55
N VAL A 206 -3.87 -10.84 -4.60
CA VAL A 206 -4.18 -10.12 -5.84
C VAL A 206 -4.69 -11.11 -6.87
N GLY A 207 -5.97 -10.96 -7.24
CA GLY A 207 -6.66 -11.84 -8.17
C GLY A 207 -6.07 -11.85 -9.58
N ARG A 208 -6.38 -12.91 -10.34
CA ARG A 208 -5.87 -13.11 -11.69
C ARG A 208 -6.15 -11.90 -12.57
N GLU A 209 -5.14 -11.45 -13.33
CA GLU A 209 -5.25 -10.30 -14.26
C GLU A 209 -5.72 -8.99 -13.60
N ALA A 210 -5.68 -8.88 -12.27
CA ALA A 210 -5.99 -7.62 -11.58
C ALA A 210 -4.83 -6.63 -11.72
N ILE A 211 -5.18 -5.34 -11.75
CA ILE A 211 -4.23 -4.23 -11.86
C ILE A 211 -4.34 -3.38 -10.60
N VAL A 212 -3.24 -3.28 -9.87
CA VAL A 212 -3.07 -2.42 -8.70
C VAL A 212 -2.26 -1.21 -9.14
N GLY A 213 -2.95 -0.08 -9.30
CA GLY A 213 -2.39 1.18 -9.75
C GLY A 213 -1.54 1.89 -8.68
N TRP A 214 -0.88 2.96 -9.09
CA TRP A 214 0.16 3.64 -8.31
C TRP A 214 -0.34 4.30 -7.02
N ASN A 215 -1.64 4.59 -6.93
CA ASN A 215 -2.23 5.23 -5.76
C ASN A 215 -2.73 4.22 -4.70
N ALA A 216 -2.61 2.92 -4.97
CA ALA A 216 -2.82 1.86 -3.99
C ALA A 216 -1.49 1.54 -3.29
N ASP A 217 -1.10 2.31 -2.28
CA ASP A 217 0.15 2.12 -1.52
C ASP A 217 0.07 0.96 -0.51
N TYR A 218 -1.14 0.51 -0.18
CA TYR A 218 -1.39 -0.49 0.83
C TYR A 218 -2.45 -1.50 0.38
N LEU A 219 -2.11 -2.80 0.47
CA LEU A 219 -3.04 -3.92 0.37
C LEU A 219 -3.05 -4.66 1.70
N GLY A 220 -4.17 -4.58 2.40
CA GLY A 220 -4.29 -5.00 3.79
C GLY A 220 -4.14 -6.50 4.04
N LYS A 221 -3.90 -6.84 5.31
CA LYS A 221 -3.73 -8.20 5.81
C LYS A 221 -4.99 -9.02 5.49
N SER A 222 -4.80 -10.20 4.89
CA SER A 222 -5.89 -11.06 4.41
C SER A 222 -6.92 -10.35 3.50
N SER A 223 -6.53 -9.25 2.85
CA SER A 223 -7.37 -8.60 1.85
C SER A 223 -7.31 -9.31 0.51
N ILE A 224 -8.36 -9.14 -0.30
CA ILE A 224 -8.48 -9.80 -1.60
C ILE A 224 -8.87 -8.75 -2.64
N VAL A 225 -8.05 -8.60 -3.67
CA VAL A 225 -8.40 -7.88 -4.90
C VAL A 225 -9.03 -8.87 -5.88
N GLY A 226 -10.28 -8.63 -6.26
CA GLY A 226 -11.02 -9.49 -7.18
C GLY A 226 -10.35 -9.60 -8.55
N LEU A 227 -10.59 -10.72 -9.23
CA LEU A 227 -10.03 -11.03 -10.55
C LEU A 227 -10.36 -9.90 -11.54
N ARG A 228 -9.39 -9.52 -12.38
CA ARG A 228 -9.52 -8.49 -13.42
C ARG A 228 -9.99 -7.12 -12.92
N SER A 229 -9.92 -6.87 -11.61
CA SER A 229 -10.24 -5.56 -11.03
C SER A 229 -9.12 -4.58 -11.29
N VAL A 230 -9.46 -3.32 -11.52
CA VAL A 230 -8.51 -2.20 -11.52
C VAL A 230 -8.71 -1.42 -10.22
N VAL A 231 -7.70 -1.39 -9.37
CA VAL A 231 -7.73 -0.70 -8.09
C VAL A 231 -6.69 0.41 -8.09
N ASN A 232 -7.10 1.65 -7.80
CA ASN A 232 -6.19 2.79 -7.73
C ASN A 232 -6.36 3.60 -6.43
N SER A 233 -6.63 2.86 -5.34
CA SER A 233 -6.70 3.36 -3.98
C SER A 233 -6.31 2.21 -3.04
N TRP A 234 -5.88 2.52 -1.83
CA TRP A 234 -5.50 1.48 -0.89
C TRP A 234 -6.69 0.57 -0.51
N VAL A 235 -6.37 -0.68 -0.18
CA VAL A 235 -7.32 -1.75 0.16
C VAL A 235 -7.17 -2.08 1.64
N GLY A 236 -8.28 -2.04 2.38
CA GLY A 236 -8.27 -2.27 3.82
C GLY A 236 -8.05 -3.72 4.22
N ASP A 237 -7.56 -3.93 5.43
CA ASP A 237 -7.40 -5.24 6.06
C ASP A 237 -8.72 -6.00 6.05
N TYR A 238 -8.63 -7.31 5.84
CA TYR A 238 -9.76 -8.24 5.92
C TYR A 238 -10.96 -7.86 5.04
N SER A 239 -10.70 -7.30 3.87
CA SER A 239 -11.73 -6.89 2.90
C SER A 239 -11.54 -7.57 1.54
N ILE A 240 -12.66 -7.81 0.85
CA ILE A 240 -12.68 -8.21 -0.55
C ILE A 240 -13.11 -7.00 -1.36
N VAL A 241 -12.29 -6.59 -2.33
CA VAL A 241 -12.58 -5.46 -3.22
C VAL A 241 -12.77 -5.90 -4.66
N GLY A 242 -13.66 -5.23 -5.37
CA GLY A 242 -13.82 -5.34 -6.81
C GLY A 242 -13.18 -4.17 -7.55
N ASP A 243 -13.70 -3.89 -8.75
CA ASP A 243 -13.23 -2.78 -9.56
C ASP A 243 -13.37 -1.43 -8.85
N GLN A 244 -12.42 -0.52 -9.12
CA GLN A 244 -12.27 0.78 -8.46
C GLN A 244 -12.03 0.71 -6.94
N GLY A 245 -11.63 -0.46 -6.41
CA GLY A 245 -11.37 -0.65 -4.97
C GLY A 245 -12.64 -0.66 -4.11
N LYS A 246 -13.81 -0.88 -4.71
CA LYS A 246 -15.08 -0.96 -3.97
C LYS A 246 -15.11 -2.21 -3.11
N VAL A 247 -15.40 -2.06 -1.82
CA VAL A 247 -15.57 -3.21 -0.92
C VAL A 247 -16.83 -3.97 -1.28
N LEU A 248 -16.67 -5.26 -1.56
CA LEU A 248 -17.74 -6.21 -1.80
C LEU A 248 -18.17 -6.89 -0.50
N GLN A 249 -17.18 -7.26 0.32
CA GLN A 249 -17.40 -8.02 1.54
C GLN A 249 -16.27 -7.78 2.55
N TYR A 250 -16.61 -7.85 3.85
CA TYR A 250 -15.64 -7.90 4.93
C TYR A 250 -15.49 -9.31 5.48
N LEU A 251 -14.35 -9.59 6.10
CA LEU A 251 -13.99 -10.89 6.65
C LEU A 251 -13.70 -10.77 8.16
N PRO A 252 -14.69 -10.35 8.98
CA PRO A 252 -14.47 -10.08 10.41
C PRO A 252 -14.01 -11.32 11.19
N TYR A 253 -14.48 -12.51 10.81
CA TYR A 253 -14.04 -13.78 11.40
C TYR A 253 -12.55 -14.07 11.14
N LYS A 254 -12.01 -13.67 9.97
CA LYS A 254 -10.57 -13.75 9.71
C LYS A 254 -9.82 -12.74 10.56
N ALA A 255 -10.31 -11.50 10.66
CA ALA A 255 -9.71 -10.50 11.53
C ALA A 255 -9.63 -11.00 12.98
N TRP A 256 -10.72 -11.56 13.50
CA TRP A 256 -10.77 -12.13 14.84
C TRP A 256 -9.74 -13.24 15.02
N LEU A 257 -9.73 -14.24 14.13
CA LEU A 257 -8.81 -15.37 14.24
C LEU A 257 -7.34 -14.90 14.15
N MET A 258 -7.02 -14.11 13.13
CA MET A 258 -5.65 -13.74 12.79
C MET A 258 -5.04 -12.73 13.77
N GLU A 259 -5.84 -11.87 14.39
CA GLU A 259 -5.34 -10.92 15.39
C GLU A 259 -5.34 -11.48 16.80
N ARG A 260 -6.30 -12.35 17.15
CA ARG A 260 -6.39 -12.95 18.49
C ARG A 260 -5.40 -14.08 18.70
N PHE A 261 -5.27 -14.96 17.70
CA PHE A 261 -4.48 -16.19 17.84
C PHE A 261 -3.16 -16.15 17.10
N GLN A 262 -3.00 -15.22 16.13
CA GLN A 262 -1.78 -15.03 15.34
C GLN A 262 -1.18 -16.37 14.84
N PRO A 263 -1.99 -17.23 14.18
CA PRO A 263 -1.52 -18.54 13.77
C PRO A 263 -0.37 -18.42 12.77
N ALA A 264 0.57 -19.37 12.85
CA ALA A 264 1.57 -19.55 11.81
C ALA A 264 0.92 -19.95 10.47
N VAL A 265 1.67 -19.85 9.37
CA VAL A 265 1.16 -20.21 8.02
C VAL A 265 0.68 -21.67 8.00
N GLU A 266 1.46 -22.59 8.59
CA GLU A 266 1.13 -24.01 8.67
C GLU A 266 -0.18 -24.26 9.43
N GLN A 267 -0.38 -23.56 10.56
CA GLN A 267 -1.60 -23.66 11.36
C GLN A 267 -2.80 -23.09 10.59
N THR A 268 -2.61 -21.99 9.86
CA THR A 268 -3.66 -21.39 9.03
C THR A 268 -4.11 -22.36 7.92
N LEU A 269 -3.17 -23.08 7.29
CA LEU A 269 -3.46 -24.09 6.26
C LEU A 269 -4.17 -25.33 6.81
N GLN A 270 -4.12 -25.59 8.12
CA GLN A 270 -4.86 -26.68 8.77
C GLN A 270 -6.34 -26.34 9.00
N ILE A 271 -6.75 -25.08 8.82
CA ILE A 271 -8.13 -24.64 9.00
C ILE A 271 -8.91 -24.92 7.71
N SER A 272 -9.68 -26.01 7.73
CA SER A 272 -10.60 -26.39 6.64
C SER A 272 -12.01 -25.84 6.85
N ASP A 273 -12.47 -25.74 8.10
CA ASP A 273 -13.83 -25.27 8.43
C ASP A 273 -13.84 -23.80 8.88
N TRP A 274 -13.76 -22.89 7.90
CA TRP A 274 -13.91 -21.45 8.15
C TRP A 274 -15.33 -21.04 8.54
N ALA A 275 -16.34 -21.89 8.31
CA ALA A 275 -17.71 -21.62 8.73
C ALA A 275 -17.87 -21.81 10.25
N ALA A 276 -17.19 -22.79 10.84
CA ALA A 276 -17.08 -22.94 12.29
C ALA A 276 -16.40 -21.71 12.92
N VAL A 277 -15.25 -21.25 12.39
CA VAL A 277 -14.57 -20.03 12.85
C VAL A 277 -15.50 -18.82 12.81
N ASN A 278 -16.28 -18.66 11.73
CA ASN A 278 -17.26 -17.59 11.63
C ASN A 278 -18.40 -17.73 12.65
N SER A 279 -18.86 -18.94 12.94
CA SER A 279 -19.91 -19.20 13.93
C SER A 279 -19.44 -18.85 15.35
N ASP A 280 -18.21 -19.21 15.71
CA ASP A 280 -17.59 -18.88 17.00
C ASP A 280 -17.38 -17.37 17.15
N TRP A 281 -16.92 -16.71 16.08
CA TRP A 281 -16.81 -15.26 16.03
C TRP A 281 -18.17 -14.59 16.25
N LEU A 282 -19.23 -15.02 15.55
CA LEU A 282 -20.55 -14.43 15.68
C LEU A 282 -21.14 -14.61 17.09
N THR A 283 -20.83 -15.73 17.75
CA THR A 283 -21.20 -15.93 19.16
C THR A 283 -20.48 -14.92 20.04
N THR A 284 -19.15 -14.81 19.90
CA THR A 284 -18.32 -13.85 20.64
C THR A 284 -18.78 -12.40 20.42
N TYR A 285 -19.11 -12.03 19.18
CA TYR A 285 -19.54 -10.68 18.83
C TYR A 285 -20.92 -10.33 19.40
N ARG A 286 -21.86 -11.28 19.44
CA ARG A 286 -23.20 -11.03 20.00
C ARG A 286 -23.18 -10.80 21.50
N ASP A 287 -22.23 -11.43 22.21
CA ASP A 287 -22.06 -11.23 23.64
C ASP A 287 -21.46 -9.85 23.97
N ASN A 288 -20.71 -9.25 23.03
CA ASN A 288 -20.11 -7.93 23.19
C ASN A 288 -20.09 -7.16 21.86
N PRO A 289 -21.26 -6.71 21.37
CA PRO A 289 -21.35 -5.99 20.11
C PRO A 289 -20.72 -4.61 20.24
N LEU A 290 -20.21 -4.09 19.12
CA LEU A 290 -19.74 -2.72 19.07
C LEU A 290 -20.91 -1.78 19.40
N GLN A 291 -20.81 -1.06 20.51
CA GLN A 291 -21.90 -0.21 20.99
C GLN A 291 -22.08 1.03 20.09
N SER A 292 -23.34 1.45 19.93
CA SER A 292 -23.66 2.70 19.24
C SER A 292 -23.20 3.89 20.06
N VAL A 293 -22.44 4.77 19.43
CA VAL A 293 -21.97 6.04 20.00
C VAL A 293 -23.11 7.06 20.08
N TYR A 294 -23.29 7.70 21.24
CA TYR A 294 -24.23 8.81 21.44
C TYR A 294 -23.51 10.16 21.31
N THR A 295 -24.12 11.12 20.60
CA THR A 295 -23.64 12.51 20.53
C THR A 295 -24.77 13.52 20.72
N SER A 296 -24.39 14.74 21.10
CA SER A 296 -25.30 15.89 21.17
C SER A 296 -25.61 16.48 19.79
N THR A 297 -26.77 17.11 19.64
CA THR A 297 -27.31 17.61 18.36
C THR A 297 -26.40 18.63 17.66
N GLY A 298 -25.56 19.37 18.40
CA GLY A 298 -24.65 20.38 17.85
C GLY A 298 -23.49 19.82 17.03
N VAL A 299 -23.07 18.59 17.34
CA VAL A 299 -21.95 17.92 16.65
C VAL A 299 -22.34 17.49 15.23
N ASN A 300 -23.57 17.02 15.04
CA ASN A 300 -24.06 16.56 13.74
C ASN A 300 -24.02 17.67 12.67
N ALA A 301 -24.26 18.92 13.07
CA ALA A 301 -24.21 20.07 12.17
C ALA A 301 -22.80 20.34 11.63
N LEU A 302 -21.75 20.09 12.43
CA LEU A 302 -20.35 20.29 12.04
C LEU A 302 -19.94 19.35 10.89
N PHE A 303 -20.51 18.15 10.87
CA PHE A 303 -20.11 17.09 9.93
C PHE A 303 -21.06 16.87 8.76
N ALA A 304 -22.28 17.43 8.81
CA ALA A 304 -23.35 17.18 7.84
C ALA A 304 -22.95 17.42 6.37
N ASN A 305 -22.03 18.35 6.11
CA ASN A 305 -21.61 18.73 4.75
C ASN A 305 -20.27 18.12 4.32
N LEU A 306 -19.66 17.24 5.13
CA LEU A 306 -18.32 16.71 4.89
C LEU A 306 -18.40 15.31 4.27
N SER A 307 -17.61 15.05 3.22
CA SER A 307 -17.79 13.89 2.34
C SER A 307 -17.05 12.62 2.80
N SER A 308 -15.92 12.77 3.49
CA SER A 308 -15.06 11.66 3.91
C SER A 308 -14.41 11.93 5.27
N VAL A 309 -14.15 10.84 5.98
CA VAL A 309 -13.68 10.84 7.37
C VAL A 309 -12.43 9.98 7.47
N LEU A 310 -11.41 10.50 8.15
CA LEU A 310 -10.23 9.74 8.56
C LEU A 310 -10.19 9.65 10.09
N LEU A 311 -10.12 8.44 10.62
CA LEU A 311 -9.95 8.16 12.04
C LEU A 311 -8.54 7.61 12.26
N ILE A 312 -7.74 8.30 13.07
CA ILE A 312 -6.35 7.94 13.34
C ILE A 312 -6.21 7.46 14.79
N GLY A 313 -5.79 6.21 14.98
CA GLY A 313 -5.60 5.56 16.28
C GLY A 313 -6.78 4.71 16.75
N PRO A 314 -6.55 3.80 17.71
CA PRO A 314 -7.55 2.82 18.15
C PRO A 314 -8.74 3.45 18.86
N GLN A 315 -8.55 4.53 19.63
CA GLN A 315 -9.62 5.26 20.32
C GLN A 315 -10.54 5.94 19.29
N ALA A 316 -9.97 6.62 18.29
CA ALA A 316 -10.75 7.25 17.22
C ALA A 316 -11.51 6.21 16.39
N ALA A 317 -10.95 5.01 16.19
CA ALA A 317 -11.62 3.94 15.43
C ALA A 317 -12.99 3.56 16.00
N GLN A 318 -13.19 3.68 17.31
CA GLN A 318 -14.47 3.40 17.98
C GLN A 318 -15.58 4.39 17.56
N LEU A 319 -15.23 5.54 16.97
CA LEU A 319 -16.18 6.52 16.45
C LEU A 319 -16.72 6.15 15.06
N ALA A 320 -16.24 5.08 14.42
CA ALA A 320 -16.71 4.71 13.08
C ALA A 320 -18.23 4.58 12.94
N PRO A 321 -18.98 4.05 13.93
CA PRO A 321 -20.44 3.97 13.86
C PRO A 321 -21.15 5.32 13.70
N TYR A 322 -20.54 6.38 14.22
CA TYR A 322 -21.06 7.73 14.09
C TYR A 322 -21.04 8.23 12.64
N PHE A 323 -20.08 7.75 11.84
CA PHE A 323 -19.89 8.14 10.44
C PHE A 323 -20.48 7.13 9.46
N ARG A 324 -21.54 6.39 9.84
CA ARG A 324 -22.15 5.35 9.01
C ARG A 324 -22.59 5.81 7.62
N GLU A 325 -22.92 7.09 7.46
CA GLU A 325 -23.37 7.66 6.18
C GLU A 325 -22.22 8.18 5.30
N HIS A 326 -20.98 8.18 5.82
CA HIS A 326 -19.80 8.73 5.16
C HIS A 326 -18.87 7.62 4.67
N SER A 327 -17.92 8.00 3.81
CA SER A 327 -16.75 7.16 3.56
C SER A 327 -15.78 7.33 4.72
N THR A 328 -15.42 6.23 5.37
CA THR A 328 -14.63 6.25 6.59
C THR A 328 -13.38 5.41 6.42
N ASP A 329 -12.24 6.05 6.60
CA ASP A 329 -10.95 5.40 6.61
C ASP A 329 -10.42 5.38 8.05
N ILE A 330 -9.92 4.24 8.48
CA ILE A 330 -9.33 4.05 9.81
C ILE A 330 -7.88 3.64 9.63
N ILE A 331 -6.98 4.37 10.29
CA ILE A 331 -5.56 4.03 10.32
C ILE A 331 -5.14 3.93 11.79
N SER A 332 -4.67 2.75 12.19
CA SER A 332 -4.38 2.44 13.58
C SER A 332 -3.04 1.71 13.70
N HIS A 333 -2.39 1.83 14.86
CA HIS A 333 -1.22 1.02 15.20
C HIS A 333 -1.62 -0.36 15.75
N SER A 334 -2.90 -0.54 16.09
CA SER A 334 -3.50 -1.79 16.57
C SER A 334 -4.66 -2.24 15.69
N ARG A 335 -4.75 -3.55 15.46
CA ARG A 335 -5.85 -4.23 14.74
C ARG A 335 -6.88 -4.86 15.67
N GLU A 336 -6.71 -4.76 16.98
CA GLU A 336 -7.49 -5.49 17.99
C GLU A 336 -9.01 -5.38 17.80
N HIS A 337 -9.51 -4.19 17.45
CA HIS A 337 -10.95 -3.94 17.28
C HIS A 337 -11.46 -4.12 15.86
N PHE A 338 -10.61 -4.49 14.89
CA PHE A 338 -11.01 -4.56 13.48
C PHE A 338 -12.11 -5.60 13.26
N ALA A 339 -12.07 -6.75 13.93
CA ALA A 339 -13.11 -7.76 13.80
C ALA A 339 -14.51 -7.21 14.14
N ALA A 340 -14.66 -6.53 15.29
CA ALA A 340 -15.92 -5.96 15.72
C ALA A 340 -16.38 -4.81 14.81
N LEU A 341 -15.46 -3.95 14.36
CA LEU A 341 -15.75 -2.86 13.42
C LEU A 341 -16.24 -3.37 12.06
N LEU A 342 -15.56 -4.38 11.52
CA LEU A 342 -15.91 -4.98 10.24
C LEU A 342 -17.23 -5.75 10.30
N GLN A 343 -17.51 -6.43 11.42
CA GLN A 343 -18.80 -7.07 11.66
C GLN A 343 -19.92 -6.04 11.75
N TRP A 344 -19.73 -4.98 12.54
CA TRP A 344 -20.67 -3.86 12.61
C TRP A 344 -20.96 -3.27 11.23
N ALA A 345 -19.92 -3.02 10.42
CA ALA A 345 -20.09 -2.46 9.08
C ALA A 345 -20.90 -3.42 8.18
N GLN A 346 -20.66 -4.72 8.29
CA GLN A 346 -21.43 -5.73 7.56
C GLN A 346 -22.90 -5.77 7.99
N ASP A 347 -23.19 -5.77 9.29
CA ASP A 347 -24.56 -5.81 9.83
C ASP A 347 -25.36 -4.55 9.47
N ASN A 348 -24.68 -3.42 9.29
CA ASN A 348 -25.29 -2.14 8.94
C ASN A 348 -25.25 -1.82 7.43
N GLY A 349 -24.82 -2.77 6.59
CA GLY A 349 -24.73 -2.57 5.13
C GLY A 349 -23.74 -1.48 4.70
N GLN A 350 -22.85 -1.04 5.59
CA GLN A 350 -21.80 -0.09 5.26
C GLN A 350 -20.74 -0.80 4.43
N ARG A 351 -20.37 -0.22 3.28
CA ARG A 351 -19.34 -0.74 2.35
C ARG A 351 -18.28 0.29 2.00
N ARG A 352 -18.30 1.44 2.67
CA ARG A 352 -17.34 2.54 2.51
C ARG A 352 -16.45 2.71 3.74
N LEU A 353 -16.27 1.63 4.51
CA LEU A 353 -15.31 1.55 5.60
C LEU A 353 -14.03 0.86 5.10
N ARG A 354 -12.88 1.46 5.34
CA ARG A 354 -11.57 0.79 5.16
C ARG A 354 -10.75 0.93 6.43
N VAL A 355 -10.03 -0.11 6.78
CA VAL A 355 -9.19 -0.15 7.98
C VAL A 355 -7.78 -0.60 7.60
N ARG A 356 -6.74 0.03 8.16
CA ARG A 356 -5.34 -0.41 8.02
C ARG A 356 -4.62 -0.30 9.36
N GLY A 357 -3.92 -1.37 9.72
CA GLY A 357 -3.27 -1.52 11.03
C GLY A 357 -1.75 -1.29 11.01
N ASP A 358 -1.25 -0.40 10.17
CA ASP A 358 0.20 -0.15 9.99
C ASP A 358 0.59 1.31 10.31
N LEU A 359 -0.19 2.02 11.13
CA LEU A 359 0.19 3.36 11.58
C LEU A 359 1.54 3.28 12.32
N SER A 360 2.52 4.02 11.81
CA SER A 360 3.82 4.21 12.45
C SER A 360 4.29 5.62 12.16
N ALA A 361 4.66 6.38 13.20
CA ALA A 361 5.11 7.76 13.04
C ALA A 361 6.35 7.87 12.14
N THR A 362 7.26 6.89 12.21
CA THR A 362 8.46 6.82 11.38
C THR A 362 8.18 6.48 9.92
N ALA A 363 6.95 6.04 9.60
CA ALA A 363 6.50 5.72 8.24
C ALA A 363 5.54 6.79 7.66
N LEU A 364 5.34 7.91 8.37
CA LEU A 364 4.61 9.07 7.86
C LEU A 364 5.53 10.00 7.05
N PRO A 365 5.00 10.77 6.08
CA PRO A 365 3.59 10.89 5.69
C PRO A 365 3.05 9.68 4.89
N PHE A 366 1.73 9.47 4.87
CA PHE A 366 1.12 8.48 3.99
C PHE A 366 1.37 8.85 2.53
N ILE A 367 1.86 7.88 1.74
CA ILE A 367 2.15 8.05 0.31
C ILE A 367 0.88 8.35 -0.50
N SER A 368 -0.29 7.90 -0.04
CA SER A 368 -1.60 8.20 -0.66
C SER A 368 -2.43 9.26 0.07
N GLY A 369 -2.04 9.68 1.27
CA GLY A 369 -2.75 10.69 2.07
C GLY A 369 -2.59 12.12 1.51
N GLY A 370 -3.68 12.88 1.43
CA GLY A 370 -3.65 14.31 1.09
C GLY A 370 -3.16 14.64 -0.34
N HIS A 371 -3.07 13.64 -1.21
CA HIS A 371 -2.42 13.79 -2.51
C HIS A 371 -3.33 14.37 -3.58
N TYR A 372 -2.69 15.03 -4.53
CA TYR A 372 -3.33 15.62 -5.68
C TYR A 372 -3.70 14.52 -6.66
N HIS A 373 -4.99 14.26 -6.85
CA HIS A 373 -5.42 13.67 -8.11
C HIS A 373 -5.64 14.82 -9.06
N TYR A 374 -4.94 14.76 -10.18
CA TYR A 374 -5.20 15.67 -11.26
C TYR A 374 -5.10 17.19 -10.92
N ARG A 375 -4.09 17.59 -10.12
CA ARG A 375 -3.92 18.97 -9.58
C ARG A 375 -5.07 19.47 -8.68
N ARG A 376 -5.98 18.59 -8.23
CA ARG A 376 -6.98 18.90 -7.19
C ARG A 376 -6.54 18.29 -5.88
N LYS A 377 -6.48 19.10 -4.82
CA LYS A 377 -6.16 18.64 -3.47
C LYS A 377 -7.29 17.73 -3.00
N LEU A 378 -7.03 16.43 -2.93
CA LEU A 378 -7.93 15.48 -2.28
C LEU A 378 -7.51 15.40 -0.81
N GLY A 379 -8.48 15.47 0.07
CA GLY A 379 -8.25 15.33 1.50
C GLY A 379 -9.53 14.84 2.17
N TYR A 380 -9.45 14.62 3.47
CA TYR A 380 -10.60 14.25 4.27
C TYR A 380 -11.34 15.50 4.72
N GLY A 381 -12.67 15.45 4.69
CA GLY A 381 -13.50 16.52 5.24
C GLY A 381 -13.39 16.57 6.77
N VAL A 382 -13.28 15.40 7.41
CA VAL A 382 -13.04 15.26 8.85
C VAL A 382 -11.82 14.38 9.09
N VAL A 383 -10.91 14.83 9.95
CA VAL A 383 -9.85 13.99 10.51
C VAL A 383 -10.02 13.97 12.02
N ILE A 384 -10.09 12.80 12.64
CA ILE A 384 -10.13 12.66 14.09
C ILE A 384 -8.92 11.85 14.53
N ILE A 385 -8.14 12.43 15.43
CA ILE A 385 -6.97 11.79 16.02
C ILE A 385 -7.37 11.35 17.43
N GLY A 386 -7.21 10.06 17.72
CA GLY A 386 -7.43 9.51 19.06
C GLY A 386 -6.31 9.94 20.01
N SER A 387 -6.55 9.79 21.32
CA SER A 387 -5.49 9.98 22.33
C SER A 387 -4.30 9.11 21.98
N SER A 388 -3.13 9.72 21.82
CA SER A 388 -2.00 9.00 21.27
C SER A 388 -1.32 8.18 22.39
N ASP A 389 -1.37 6.85 22.29
CA ASP A 389 -0.38 5.97 22.92
C ASP A 389 0.96 6.00 22.13
N SER A 390 1.08 6.90 21.14
CA SER A 390 2.22 7.08 20.26
C SER A 390 3.36 7.80 20.97
N THR A 391 4.59 7.37 20.71
CA THR A 391 5.80 8.08 21.15
C THR A 391 6.00 9.42 20.43
N GLU A 392 5.24 9.72 19.36
CA GLU A 392 5.34 10.95 18.58
C GLU A 392 3.96 11.55 18.20
N PRO A 393 3.22 12.15 19.16
CA PRO A 393 1.90 12.75 18.90
C PRO A 393 1.94 13.88 17.86
N ALA A 394 3.00 14.70 17.87
CA ALA A 394 3.16 15.84 16.96
C ALA A 394 3.26 15.42 15.48
N THR A 395 3.96 14.31 15.19
CA THR A 395 4.08 13.77 13.82
C THR A 395 2.72 13.33 13.28
N VAL A 396 1.90 12.70 14.13
CA VAL A 396 0.53 12.26 13.78
C VAL A 396 -0.39 13.46 13.56
N LEU A 397 -0.31 14.49 14.41
CA LEU A 397 -1.04 15.74 14.22
C LEU A 397 -0.66 16.42 12.90
N ALA A 398 0.63 16.55 12.62
CA ALA A 398 1.12 17.14 11.36
C ALA A 398 0.57 16.40 10.13
N GLU A 399 0.50 15.06 10.19
CA GLU A 399 -0.12 14.26 9.14
C GLU A 399 -1.63 14.54 9.02
N GLY A 400 -2.36 14.58 10.14
CA GLY A 400 -3.78 14.91 10.14
C GLY A 400 -4.09 16.27 9.51
N LEU A 401 -3.28 17.29 9.82
CA LEU A 401 -3.37 18.62 9.20
C LEU A 401 -3.06 18.57 7.70
N ARG A 402 -2.06 17.78 7.29
CA ARG A 402 -1.65 17.62 5.88
C ARG A 402 -2.75 17.00 5.04
N VAL A 403 -3.39 15.93 5.52
CA VAL A 403 -4.40 15.15 4.79
C VAL A 403 -5.81 15.73 4.85
N CYS A 404 -6.05 16.71 5.72
CA CYS A 404 -7.32 17.44 5.78
C CYS A 404 -7.52 18.32 4.52
N ALA A 405 -8.72 18.24 3.94
CA ALA A 405 -9.13 19.04 2.79
C ALA A 405 -9.31 20.53 3.16
N PRO A 406 -9.18 21.47 2.21
CA PRO A 406 -9.62 22.84 2.40
C PRO A 406 -11.08 22.90 2.88
N GLY A 407 -11.38 23.75 3.87
CA GLY A 407 -12.69 23.80 4.54
C GLY A 407 -13.00 22.63 5.50
N GLY A 408 -12.13 21.61 5.56
CA GLY A 408 -12.29 20.46 6.44
C GLY A 408 -11.87 20.76 7.89
N VAL A 409 -12.15 19.81 8.78
CA VAL A 409 -11.87 19.93 10.23
C VAL A 409 -10.98 18.81 10.73
N VAL A 410 -10.08 19.15 11.64
CA VAL A 410 -9.25 18.23 12.41
C VAL A 410 -9.65 18.30 13.87
N LEU A 411 -9.96 17.14 14.45
CA LEU A 411 -10.23 16.97 15.86
C LEU A 411 -9.03 16.30 16.51
N TYR A 412 -8.52 16.92 17.57
CA TYR A 412 -7.36 16.43 18.30
C TYR A 412 -7.62 16.47 19.80
N PRO A 413 -7.19 15.47 20.59
CA PRO A 413 -7.49 15.39 22.01
C PRO A 413 -6.99 16.62 22.78
N LEU A 414 -7.81 17.17 23.68
CA LEU A 414 -7.36 18.29 24.54
C LEU A 414 -6.23 17.89 25.50
N SER A 415 -6.19 16.62 25.91
CA SER A 415 -5.12 16.06 26.74
C SER A 415 -3.74 16.17 26.08
N ASP A 416 -3.70 16.19 24.76
CA ASP A 416 -2.47 16.10 23.98
C ASP A 416 -2.06 17.50 23.44
N LEU A 417 -2.83 18.54 23.79
CA LEU A 417 -2.75 19.89 23.23
C LEU A 417 -1.48 20.67 23.62
N GLU A 418 -0.81 20.27 24.71
CA GLU A 418 0.46 20.87 25.15
C GLU A 418 1.56 20.79 24.08
N ALA A 419 1.41 19.95 23.05
CA ALA A 419 2.31 19.83 21.89
C ALA A 419 2.04 20.82 20.74
N SER A 420 1.04 21.73 20.82
CA SER A 420 0.52 22.48 19.65
C SER A 420 0.69 24.00 19.66
N GLN A 421 1.75 24.54 20.29
CA GLN A 421 1.89 25.99 20.49
C GLN A 421 2.16 26.86 19.24
N ASP A 422 2.18 26.30 18.01
CA ASP A 422 2.55 27.08 16.81
C ASP A 422 1.73 26.74 15.55
N LEU A 423 0.40 26.74 15.67
CA LEU A 423 -0.51 26.64 14.52
C LEU A 423 -0.58 27.99 13.78
N SER A 424 0.41 28.28 12.95
CA SER A 424 0.43 29.46 12.06
C SER A 424 -0.27 29.21 10.71
N GLY A 425 -0.84 30.28 10.13
CA GLY A 425 -1.09 30.41 8.68
C GLY A 425 -2.51 30.13 8.17
N ASP A 426 -2.97 28.87 8.23
CA ASP A 426 -4.15 28.40 7.46
C ASP A 426 -5.25 27.73 8.31
N TRP A 427 -5.18 27.87 9.63
CA TRP A 427 -6.06 27.14 10.55
C TRP A 427 -6.80 28.07 11.51
N GLN A 428 -8.12 27.87 11.63
CA GLN A 428 -8.98 28.55 12.58
C GLN A 428 -9.35 27.59 13.72
N ARG A 429 -9.13 28.00 14.98
CA ARG A 429 -9.65 27.27 16.15
C ARG A 429 -11.15 27.50 16.28
N LEU A 430 -11.92 26.43 16.32
CA LEU A 430 -13.36 26.42 16.62
C LEU A 430 -13.59 26.03 18.09
N PRO A 431 -14.81 26.21 18.63
CA PRO A 431 -15.15 25.74 19.97
C PRO A 431 -14.86 24.24 20.12
N ASP A 432 -14.33 23.87 21.28
CA ASP A 432 -14.04 22.48 21.61
C ASP A 432 -15.32 21.66 21.64
N ILE A 433 -15.21 20.39 21.29
CA ILE A 433 -16.35 19.48 21.25
C ILE A 433 -16.07 18.21 22.04
N ARG A 434 -17.12 17.63 22.60
CA ARG A 434 -17.06 16.34 23.27
C ARG A 434 -17.66 15.26 22.38
N LEU A 435 -16.90 14.20 22.10
CA LEU A 435 -17.38 12.99 21.43
C LEU A 435 -17.19 11.82 22.39
N ASN A 436 -18.25 11.06 22.66
CA ASN A 436 -18.28 10.09 23.76
C ASN A 436 -17.83 10.73 25.09
N GLU A 437 -16.74 10.24 25.65
CA GLU A 437 -16.17 10.66 26.92
C GLU A 437 -14.91 11.50 26.77
N GLN A 438 -14.55 11.87 25.54
CA GLN A 438 -13.32 12.58 25.22
C GLN A 438 -13.59 13.97 24.66
N ASP A 439 -12.86 14.96 25.18
CA ASP A 439 -12.90 16.35 24.71
C ASP A 439 -11.82 16.60 23.64
N PHE A 440 -12.22 17.27 22.56
CA PHE A 440 -11.41 17.53 21.39
C PHE A 440 -11.29 19.03 21.12
N ALA A 441 -10.05 19.44 20.85
CA ALA A 441 -9.75 20.62 20.07
C ALA A 441 -10.29 20.48 18.65
N VAL A 442 -10.87 21.55 18.10
CA VAL A 442 -11.35 21.57 16.72
C VAL A 442 -10.63 22.64 15.91
N LEU A 443 -9.92 22.20 14.86
CA LEU A 443 -9.21 23.07 13.94
C LEU A 443 -9.86 23.00 12.57
N GLN A 444 -10.27 24.12 12.00
CA GLN A 444 -10.79 24.20 10.64
C GLN A 444 -9.73 24.75 9.70
N LYS A 445 -9.57 24.11 8.54
CA LYS A 445 -8.68 24.57 7.49
C LYS A 445 -9.37 25.65 6.66
N ALA A 446 -8.67 26.75 6.40
CA ALA A 446 -9.14 27.83 5.53
C ALA A 446 -9.52 27.33 4.11
#